data_AF-A0A7V7JMU4-F1
#
_entry.id   AF-A0A7V7JMU4-F1
#
_cell.length_a   1.000
_cell.length_b   1.000
_cell.length_c   1.000
_cell.angle_alpha   90.00
_cell.angle_beta   90.00
_cell.angle_gamma   90.00
#
_symmetry.space_group_name_H-M   'P 1'
#
loop_
_entity.id
_entity.type
_entity.pdbx_description
1 polymer ?
#
loop_
_entity_poly.entity_id
_entity_poly.type
_entity_poly.pdbx_seq_one_letter_code
_entity_poly.pdbx_strand_id
1 'polypeptide(L)' 'MVRSIWGSKKCTACVDACPARAITGAEWSRGIARRELLDAVACNRHLLETTQSLGRRQTCGICVRVCLVGKGSFA' A
#
# COMPACT_ATOMS: atom_id res chain seq x y z
N MET A 1 19.25 1.48 -15.16
CA MET A 1 18.28 0.67 -15.95
C MET A 1 16.99 0.44 -15.13
N VAL A 2 16.25 1.50 -14.74
CA VAL A 2 15.07 1.38 -13.82
C VAL A 2 13.84 2.16 -14.32
N ARG A 3 13.82 2.56 -15.60
CA ARG A 3 12.79 3.46 -16.15
C ARG A 3 11.58 2.76 -16.80
N SER A 4 11.56 1.44 -16.95
CA SER A 4 10.62 0.77 -17.88
C SER A 4 9.43 0.02 -17.25
N ILE A 5 9.21 0.09 -15.93
CA ILE A 5 8.09 -0.63 -15.25
C ILE A 5 6.96 0.29 -14.76
N TRP A 6 7.07 1.59 -15.02
CA TRP A 6 6.12 2.61 -14.58
C TRP A 6 4.79 2.45 -15.32
N GLY A 7 3.79 1.86 -14.66
CA GLY A 7 2.44 1.67 -15.19
C GLY A 7 2.13 0.29 -15.74
N SER A 8 2.96 -0.73 -15.50
CA SER A 8 2.57 -2.10 -15.87
C SER A 8 1.36 -2.54 -15.04
N LYS A 9 0.33 -3.10 -15.70
CA LYS A 9 -0.84 -3.76 -15.07
C LYS A 9 -0.47 -5.00 -14.22
N LYS A 10 0.82 -5.22 -13.94
CA LYS A 10 1.36 -6.38 -13.22
C LYS A 10 2.28 -5.99 -12.05
N CYS A 11 2.32 -4.72 -11.65
CA CYS A 11 3.13 -4.30 -10.52
C CYS A 11 2.55 -4.85 -9.20
N THR A 12 3.37 -5.57 -8.43
CA THR A 12 2.99 -6.13 -7.12
C THR A 12 3.74 -5.48 -5.96
N ALA A 13 4.55 -4.45 -6.19
CA ALA A 13 5.47 -3.91 -5.18
C ALA A 13 4.80 -3.53 -3.85
N CYS A 14 3.59 -2.93 -3.90
CA CYS A 14 2.85 -2.58 -2.69
C CYS A 14 2.23 -3.80 -1.99
N VAL A 15 1.84 -4.83 -2.73
CA VAL A 15 1.34 -6.11 -2.21
C VAL A 15 2.47 -6.82 -1.47
N ASP A 16 3.62 -6.97 -2.12
CA ASP A 16 4.77 -7.71 -1.60
C ASP A 16 5.37 -7.04 -0.36
N ALA A 17 5.37 -5.70 -0.31
CA ALA A 17 5.93 -4.95 0.80
C ALA A 17 4.99 -4.79 2.00
N CYS A 18 3.70 -5.16 1.90
CA CYS A 18 2.73 -4.91 2.96
C CYS A 18 2.91 -5.89 4.13
N PRO A 19 3.35 -5.44 5.32
CA PRO A 19 3.56 -6.35 6.46
C PRO A 19 2.25 -6.95 6.99
N ALA A 20 1.13 -6.25 6.78
CA ALA A 20 -0.20 -6.70 7.17
C ALA A 20 -0.85 -7.63 6.11
N ARG A 21 -0.21 -7.84 4.95
CA ARG A 21 -0.79 -8.53 3.78
C ARG A 21 -2.18 -8.02 3.40
N ALA A 22 -2.40 -6.72 3.59
CA ALA A 22 -3.71 -6.10 3.49
C ALA A 22 -4.08 -5.68 2.05
N ILE A 23 -3.11 -5.55 1.14
CA ILE A 23 -3.34 -5.12 -0.24
C ILE A 23 -3.57 -6.36 -1.10
N THR A 24 -4.67 -6.39 -1.84
CA THR A 24 -5.11 -7.58 -2.58
C THR A 24 -4.39 -7.76 -3.92
N GLY A 25 -3.90 -6.66 -4.51
CA GLY A 25 -3.37 -6.64 -5.87
C GLY A 25 -4.45 -6.57 -6.96
N ALA A 26 -5.72 -6.37 -6.59
CA ALA A 26 -6.79 -6.18 -7.57
C ALA A 26 -6.60 -4.87 -8.36
N GLU A 27 -6.92 -4.94 -9.66
CA GLU A 27 -6.89 -3.77 -10.55
C GLU A 27 -7.93 -2.74 -10.11
N TRP A 28 -7.51 -1.49 -9.94
CA TRP A 28 -8.42 -0.41 -9.63
C TRP A 28 -9.31 -0.07 -10.84
N SER A 29 -10.60 0.11 -10.59
CA SER A 29 -11.54 0.66 -11.57
C SER A 29 -12.56 1.56 -10.87
N ARG A 30 -13.16 2.51 -11.60
CA ARG A 30 -14.18 3.40 -11.03
C ARG A 30 -15.36 2.57 -10.51
N GLY A 31 -15.78 2.82 -9.28
CA GLY A 31 -16.91 2.13 -8.64
C GLY A 31 -16.55 0.81 -7.94
N ILE A 32 -15.30 0.33 -8.02
CA ILE A 32 -14.88 -0.85 -7.26
C ILE A 32 -14.99 -0.59 -5.75
N ALA A 33 -15.47 -1.59 -5.01
CA ALA A 33 -15.56 -1.48 -3.56
C ALA A 33 -14.16 -1.47 -2.94
N ARG A 34 -13.95 -0.61 -1.93
CA ARG A 34 -12.66 -0.48 -1.22
C ARG A 34 -12.09 -1.81 -0.73
N ARG A 35 -12.95 -2.68 -0.20
CA ARG A 35 -12.56 -3.99 0.34
C ARG A 35 -11.91 -4.91 -0.70
N GLU A 36 -12.22 -4.72 -1.99
CA GLU A 36 -11.63 -5.49 -3.08
C GLU A 36 -10.18 -5.09 -3.33
N LEU A 37 -9.77 -3.89 -2.89
CA LEU A 37 -8.42 -3.35 -3.05
C LEU A 37 -7.57 -3.48 -1.78
N LEU A 38 -8.20 -3.32 -0.62
CA LEU A 38 -7.52 -3.19 0.67
C LEU A 38 -8.39 -3.72 1.81
N ASP A 39 -7.86 -4.70 2.55
CA ASP A 39 -8.36 -5.06 3.88
C ASP A 39 -7.96 -3.97 4.89
N ALA A 40 -8.88 -3.02 5.08
CA ALA A 40 -8.68 -1.91 6.00
C ALA A 40 -8.60 -2.36 7.47
N VAL A 41 -9.21 -3.50 7.82
CA VAL A 41 -9.22 -4.02 9.18
C VAL A 41 -7.86 -4.62 9.52
N ALA A 42 -7.31 -5.46 8.63
CA ALA A 42 -5.96 -6.02 8.80
C ALA A 42 -4.89 -4.92 8.83
N CYS A 43 -5.00 -3.92 7.95
CA CYS A 43 -4.11 -2.76 7.93
C CYS A 43 -4.13 -1.98 9.26
N ASN A 44 -5.31 -1.69 9.79
CA ASN A 44 -5.46 -0.96 11.05
C ASN A 44 -5.02 -1.81 12.26
N ARG A 45 -5.29 -3.11 12.26
CA ARG A 45 -4.86 -4.02 13.33
C ARG A 45 -3.34 -4.05 13.44
N HIS A 46 -2.64 -4.24 12.32
CA HIS A 46 -1.18 -4.21 12.29
C HIS A 46 -0.63 -2.89 12.82
N LEU A 47 -1.25 -1.76 12.47
CA LEU A 47 -0.84 -0.45 12.99
C LEU A 47 -0.99 -0.38 14.51
N LEU A 48 -2.13 -0.79 15.06
CA LEU A 48 -2.38 -0.79 16.50
C LEU A 48 -1.37 -1.69 17.24
N GLU A 49 -1.08 -2.87 16.71
CA GLU A 49 -0.12 -3.82 17.31
C GLU A 49 1.31 -3.29 17.29
N THR A 50 1.72 -2.60 16.22
CA THR A 50 3.10 -2.12 16.05
C THR A 50 3.38 -0.75 16.64
N THR A 51 2.35 0.04 16.96
CA THR A 51 2.51 1.44 17.37
C THR A 51 1.83 1.82 18.69
N GLN A 52 1.35 0.80 19.42
CA GLN A 52 0.63 0.91 20.68
C GLN A 52 1.32 1.82 21.72
N SER A 53 2.65 1.88 21.73
CA SER A 53 3.44 2.67 22.70
C SER A 53 3.70 4.12 22.29
N LEU A 54 3.35 4.54 21.07
CA LEU A 54 3.83 5.81 20.48
C LEU A 54 2.87 7.00 20.65
N GLY A 55 1.75 6.84 21.36
CA GLY A 55 0.88 7.94 21.82
C GLY A 55 0.24 8.85 20.75
N ARG A 56 0.41 8.56 19.45
CA ARG A 56 -0.12 9.33 18.32
C ARG A 56 -0.70 8.39 17.26
N ARG A 57 -1.70 8.84 16.49
CA ARG A 57 -2.16 8.12 15.28
C ARG A 57 -0.97 7.95 14.35
N GLN A 58 -0.46 6.73 14.27
CA GLN A 58 0.62 6.41 13.36
C GLN A 58 0.07 6.06 11.97
N THR A 59 0.93 6.10 10.98
CA THR A 59 0.64 5.53 9.65
C THR A 59 1.79 4.61 9.29
N CYS A 60 1.49 3.43 8.74
CA CYS A 60 2.52 2.51 8.27
C CYS A 60 3.19 3.05 6.99
N GLY A 61 2.37 3.37 5.97
CA GLY A 61 2.82 4.09 4.76
C GLY A 61 3.79 3.34 3.83
N ILE A 62 4.21 2.11 4.15
CA ILE A 62 5.18 1.35 3.36
C ILE A 62 4.72 1.17 1.90
N CYS A 63 3.44 0.84 1.69
CA CYS A 63 2.87 0.68 0.36
C CYS A 63 3.03 1.94 -0.51
N VAL A 64 2.87 3.13 0.08
CA VAL A 64 3.10 4.41 -0.61
C VAL A 64 4.60 4.65 -0.83
N ARG A 65 5.44 4.32 0.16
CA ARG A 65 6.90 4.44 0.06
C ARG A 65 7.52 3.55 -1.02
N VAL A 66 6.99 2.37 -1.29
CA VAL A 66 7.51 1.50 -2.35
C VAL A 66 6.87 1.77 -3.70
N CYS A 67 5.68 2.41 -3.72
CA CYS A 67 4.99 2.75 -4.94
C CYS A 67 5.73 3.86 -5.69
N LEU A 68 6.24 3.53 -6.87
CA LEU A 68 6.92 4.48 -7.74
C LEU A 68 5.99 5.62 -8.18
N VAL A 69 4.72 5.33 -8.51
CA VAL A 69 3.72 6.35 -8.86
C VAL A 69 3.38 7.26 -7.67
N GLY A 70 3.29 6.68 -6.47
CA GLY A 70 2.93 7.40 -5.24
C GLY A 70 3.98 8.41 -4.78
N LYS A 71 5.22 8.32 -5.28
CA LYS A 71 6.30 9.26 -4.93
C LYS A 71 6.22 10.60 -5.65
N GLY A 72 5.43 10.71 -6.72
CA GLY A 72 5.49 11.87 -7.62
C GLY A 72 6.84 11.93 -8.34
N SER A 73 6.86 12.42 -9.57
CA SER A 73 8.06 12.51 -10.41
C SER A 73 9.03 13.63 -10.01
N PHE A 74 9.31 13.81 -8.72
CA PHE A 74 10.29 14.78 -8.20
C PHE A 74 11.60 14.12 -7.75
N ALA A 75 12.06 13.12 -8.51
CA ALA A 75 13.40 12.55 -8.38
C ALA A 75 14.08 12.51 -9.75
#